data_AF-A0A948DPC2-F1
#
_entry.id   AF-A0A948DPC2-F1
#
_cell.length_a   1.000
_cell.length_b   1.000
_cell.length_c   1.000
_cell.angle_alpha   90.00
_cell.angle_beta   90.00
_cell.angle_gamma   90.00
#
_symmetry.space_group_name_H-M   'P 1'
#
loop_
_entity.id
_entity.type
_entity.pdbx_description
1 polymer ?
#
loop_
_entity_poly.entity_id
_entity_poly.type
_entity_poly.pdbx_seq_one_letter_code
_entity_poly.pdbx_strand_id
1 'polypeptide(L)'
;MKMGIFFWVLALFFIVGCATAPPVIEKKDVKEVAEPAAKPVVETPAAPPRLFEERDLLLDGVALLNRPERPDPEKARSSFLSLIQRYPQSRWRPAAEAFIRLIDERDAFREMRRQDRLLVDKTRTERLRALQENELLKKAVRELTENLQSETAALAQENEQMKRDIQRLKALEIELQKRERMLR
;
A
#
# COMPACT_ATOMS: atom_id res chain seq x y z
N MET A 1 9.47 28.03 11.57
CA MET A 1 9.05 28.74 10.33
C MET A 1 8.85 27.83 9.11
N LYS A 2 8.71 26.49 9.24
CA LYS A 2 8.52 25.58 8.09
C LYS A 2 7.07 25.10 7.86
N MET A 3 6.17 25.27 8.85
CA MET A 3 4.76 24.89 8.73
C MET A 3 3.92 25.85 7.89
N GLY A 4 4.30 27.13 7.78
CA GLY A 4 3.54 28.12 7.02
C GLY A 4 3.63 27.95 5.49
N ILE A 5 4.78 27.45 5.01
CA ILE A 5 5.01 27.24 3.56
C ILE A 5 4.18 26.05 3.06
N PHE A 6 4.06 25.00 3.88
CA PHE A 6 3.29 23.81 3.52
C PHE A 6 1.79 24.11 3.41
N PHE A 7 1.27 24.96 4.30
CA PHE A 7 -0.14 25.40 4.25
C PHE A 7 -0.43 26.27 3.01
N TRP A 8 0.51 27.10 2.59
CA TRP A 8 0.39 27.94 1.40
C TRP A 8 0.40 27.13 0.09
N VAL A 9 1.26 26.12 0.00
CA VAL A 9 1.31 25.22 -1.18
C VAL A 9 0.04 24.37 -1.29
N LEU A 10 -0.51 23.91 -0.16
CA LEU A 10 -1.75 23.13 -0.13
C LEU A 10 -2.96 23.98 -0.55
N ALA A 11 -3.02 25.25 -0.09
CA ALA A 11 -4.10 26.17 -0.45
C ALA A 11 -4.10 26.54 -1.95
N LEU A 12 -2.93 26.62 -2.58
CA LEU A 12 -2.79 26.91 -4.02
C LEU A 12 -3.29 25.77 -4.91
N PHE A 13 -3.20 24.51 -4.46
CA PHE A 13 -3.72 23.35 -5.20
C PHE A 13 -5.25 23.26 -5.20
N PHE A 14 -5.93 23.78 -4.17
CA PHE A 14 -7.39 23.73 -4.07
C PHE A 14 -8.12 24.80 -4.91
N ILE A 15 -7.43 25.83 -5.42
CA ILE A 15 -8.05 26.95 -6.16
C ILE A 15 -8.06 26.72 -7.69
N VAL A 16 -7.30 25.74 -8.21
CA VAL A 16 -7.22 25.46 -9.67
C VAL A 16 -8.19 24.36 -10.12
N GLY A 17 -8.99 23.80 -9.21
CA GLY A 17 -9.75 22.56 -9.43
C GLY A 17 -11.27 22.69 -9.63
N CYS A 18 -11.84 23.84 -9.99
CA CYS A 18 -13.28 23.97 -10.21
C CYS A 18 -13.62 24.98 -11.32
N ALA A 19 -13.72 24.52 -12.57
CA ALA A 19 -14.70 24.98 -13.58
C ALA A 19 -14.38 24.36 -14.95
N THR A 20 -15.11 23.31 -15.34
CA THR A 20 -15.26 22.95 -16.76
C THR A 20 -16.56 22.16 -16.90
N ALA A 21 -17.67 22.89 -16.97
CA ALA A 21 -18.93 22.37 -17.45
C ALA A 21 -18.91 22.38 -19.00
N PRO A 22 -19.27 21.29 -19.69
CA PRO A 22 -19.40 21.31 -21.15
C PRO A 22 -20.74 21.96 -21.58
N PRO A 23 -20.75 22.70 -22.70
CA PRO A 23 -21.91 23.48 -23.13
C PRO A 23 -22.99 22.65 -23.84
N VAL A 24 -24.21 23.16 -23.71
CA VAL A 24 -25.45 22.77 -24.41
C VAL A 24 -25.30 23.06 -25.91
N ILE A 25 -25.56 22.05 -26.75
CA ILE A 25 -25.61 22.20 -28.21
C ILE A 25 -27.03 22.61 -28.60
N GLU A 26 -27.17 23.85 -29.08
CA GLU A 26 -28.36 24.35 -29.76
C GLU A 26 -28.59 23.59 -31.08
N LYS A 27 -29.81 23.08 -31.26
CA LYS A 27 -30.29 22.58 -32.55
C LYS A 27 -30.69 23.78 -33.40
N LYS A 28 -30.05 23.94 -34.57
CA LYS A 28 -30.46 24.88 -35.60
C LYS A 28 -31.21 24.12 -36.70
N ASP A 29 -32.43 24.55 -36.96
CA ASP A 29 -33.28 24.10 -38.05
C ASP A 29 -32.66 24.41 -39.42
N VAL A 30 -32.67 23.43 -40.33
CA VAL A 30 -32.72 23.66 -41.78
C VAL A 30 -33.69 22.66 -42.39
N LYS A 31 -34.60 23.20 -43.20
CA LYS A 31 -35.75 22.58 -43.82
C LYS A 31 -35.43 22.18 -45.28
N GLU A 32 -36.09 21.10 -45.72
CA GLU A 32 -36.46 20.74 -47.11
C GLU A 32 -35.36 20.35 -48.12
N VAL A 33 -35.43 19.12 -48.67
CA VAL A 33 -35.98 18.80 -50.02
C VAL A 33 -36.23 17.27 -50.11
N ALA A 34 -37.31 16.89 -50.79
CA ALA A 34 -37.89 15.57 -50.88
C ALA A 34 -37.33 14.62 -51.97
N GLU A 35 -37.47 13.31 -51.68
CA GLU A 35 -37.82 12.16 -52.53
C GLU A 35 -36.86 11.55 -53.59
N PRO A 36 -37.03 10.27 -54.02
CA PRO A 36 -37.83 9.17 -53.44
C PRO A 36 -37.15 7.76 -53.40
N ALA A 37 -37.84 6.83 -52.73
CA ALA A 37 -37.91 5.39 -53.00
C ALA A 37 -36.64 4.50 -52.91
N ALA A 38 -36.43 3.92 -51.73
CA ALA A 38 -35.87 2.57 -51.61
C ALA A 38 -36.71 1.74 -50.63
N LYS A 39 -36.99 0.51 -51.05
CA LYS A 39 -38.01 -0.43 -50.55
C LYS A 39 -37.88 -0.72 -49.04
N PRO A 40 -38.99 -0.93 -48.31
CA PRO A 40 -38.92 -1.39 -46.93
C PRO A 40 -38.39 -2.82 -46.92
N VAL A 41 -37.22 -3.00 -46.30
CA VAL A 41 -36.75 -4.31 -45.83
C VAL A 41 -37.78 -4.78 -44.81
N VAL A 42 -38.46 -5.88 -45.13
CA VAL A 42 -39.34 -6.59 -44.22
C VAL A 42 -38.46 -7.12 -43.09
N GLU A 43 -38.36 -6.37 -42.00
CA GLU A 43 -37.93 -6.90 -40.72
C GLU A 43 -38.96 -7.97 -40.33
N THR A 44 -38.54 -9.23 -40.50
CA THR A 44 -39.28 -10.37 -39.97
C THR A 44 -39.38 -10.15 -38.47
N PRO A 45 -40.57 -10.17 -37.85
CA PRO A 45 -40.66 -10.02 -36.41
C PRO A 45 -39.92 -11.20 -35.79
N ALA A 46 -38.82 -10.92 -35.08
CA ALA A 46 -38.19 -11.89 -34.21
C ALA A 46 -39.28 -12.47 -33.33
N ALA A 47 -39.44 -13.80 -33.38
CA ALA A 47 -40.41 -14.51 -32.56
C ALA A 47 -40.27 -14.02 -31.10
N PRO A 48 -41.39 -13.83 -30.37
CA PRO A 48 -41.31 -13.37 -28.99
C PRO A 48 -40.36 -14.29 -28.22
N PRO A 49 -39.42 -13.74 -27.43
CA PRO A 49 -38.48 -14.55 -26.70
C PRO A 49 -39.27 -15.56 -25.87
N ARG A 50 -38.89 -16.83 -25.98
CA ARG A 50 -39.50 -17.88 -25.18
C ARG A 50 -39.17 -17.56 -23.74
N LEU A 51 -40.15 -17.02 -22.99
CA LEU A 51 -40.01 -16.57 -21.60
C LEU A 51 -39.34 -17.59 -20.67
N PHE A 52 -39.36 -18.87 -21.04
CA PHE A 52 -38.69 -19.97 -20.36
C PHE A 52 -37.16 -19.87 -20.47
N GLU A 53 -36.60 -19.60 -21.66
CA GLU A 53 -35.15 -19.54 -21.89
C GLU A 53 -34.47 -18.42 -21.10
N GLU A 54 -35.13 -17.26 -20.95
CA GLU A 54 -34.61 -16.14 -20.15
C GLU A 54 -34.50 -16.50 -18.67
N ARG A 55 -35.52 -17.20 -18.14
CA ARG A 55 -35.57 -17.62 -16.74
C ARG A 55 -34.53 -18.71 -16.49
N ASP A 56 -34.38 -19.66 -17.41
CA ASP A 56 -33.46 -20.77 -17.27
C ASP A 56 -32.01 -20.26 -17.21
N LEU A 57 -31.62 -19.29 -18.06
CA LEU A 57 -30.29 -18.66 -17.99
C LEU A 57 -30.02 -17.98 -16.64
N LEU A 58 -31.03 -17.32 -16.06
CA LEU A 58 -30.89 -16.72 -14.73
C LEU A 58 -30.71 -17.80 -13.65
N LEU A 59 -31.55 -18.83 -13.68
CA LEU A 59 -31.53 -19.91 -12.70
C LEU A 59 -30.26 -20.74 -12.79
N ASP A 60 -29.74 -20.98 -13.98
CA ASP A 60 -28.45 -21.65 -14.21
C ASP A 60 -27.31 -20.87 -13.56
N GLY A 61 -27.28 -19.55 -13.76
CA GLY A 61 -26.32 -18.66 -13.10
C GLY A 61 -26.42 -18.73 -11.58
N VAL A 62 -27.63 -18.71 -11.02
CA VAL A 62 -27.86 -18.82 -9.57
C VAL A 62 -27.46 -20.21 -9.04
N ALA A 63 -27.77 -21.27 -9.77
CA ALA A 63 -27.39 -22.63 -9.40
C ALA A 63 -25.87 -22.81 -9.34
N LEU A 64 -25.13 -22.17 -10.25
CA LEU A 64 -23.66 -22.14 -10.25
C LEU A 64 -23.08 -21.42 -9.03
N LEU A 65 -23.76 -20.39 -8.53
CA LEU A 65 -23.37 -19.68 -7.31
C LEU A 65 -23.73 -20.44 -6.03
N ASN A 66 -24.81 -21.21 -6.03
CA ASN A 66 -25.32 -21.94 -4.86
C ASN A 66 -24.72 -23.35 -4.71
N ARG A 67 -23.73 -23.73 -5.53
CA ARG A 67 -23.06 -25.03 -5.36
C ARG A 67 -22.35 -25.11 -4.00
N PRO A 68 -22.66 -26.10 -3.15
CA PRO A 68 -22.18 -26.14 -1.77
C PRO A 68 -20.66 -26.37 -1.68
N GLU A 69 -20.10 -27.16 -2.59
CA GLU A 69 -18.69 -27.55 -2.54
C GLU A 69 -17.79 -26.54 -3.26
N ARG A 70 -18.21 -26.13 -4.46
CA ARG A 70 -17.39 -25.28 -5.33
C ARG A 70 -18.28 -24.38 -6.18
N PRO A 71 -18.66 -23.20 -5.65
CA PRO A 71 -19.34 -22.20 -6.44
C PRO A 71 -18.44 -21.77 -7.59
N ASP A 72 -19.02 -21.61 -8.78
CA ASP A 72 -18.31 -21.23 -10.00
C ASP A 72 -18.81 -19.86 -10.47
N PRO A 73 -18.24 -18.78 -9.92
CA PRO A 73 -18.74 -17.44 -10.19
C PRO A 73 -18.42 -16.94 -11.60
N GLU A 74 -17.34 -17.42 -12.21
CA GLU A 74 -16.99 -17.05 -13.58
C GLU A 74 -18.03 -17.59 -14.56
N LYS A 75 -18.40 -18.87 -14.40
CA LYS A 75 -19.48 -19.46 -15.20
C LYS A 75 -20.82 -18.81 -14.91
N ALA A 76 -21.11 -18.49 -13.65
CA ALA A 76 -22.34 -17.77 -13.31
C ALA A 76 -22.40 -16.39 -13.99
N ARG A 77 -21.30 -15.63 -13.92
CA ARG A 77 -21.14 -14.32 -14.59
C ARG A 77 -21.35 -14.44 -16.10
N SER A 78 -20.78 -15.46 -16.73
CA SER A 78 -20.98 -15.71 -18.17
C SER A 78 -22.45 -16.02 -18.54
N SER A 79 -23.18 -16.70 -17.65
CA SER A 79 -24.59 -17.02 -17.84
C SER A 79 -25.45 -15.76 -17.74
N PHE A 80 -25.19 -14.91 -16.75
CA PHE A 80 -25.84 -13.60 -16.60
C PHE A 80 -25.54 -12.65 -17.76
N LEU A 81 -24.29 -12.61 -18.24
CA LEU A 81 -23.93 -11.83 -19.43
C LEU A 81 -24.65 -12.33 -20.68
N SER A 82 -24.75 -13.65 -20.85
CA SER A 82 -25.49 -14.24 -21.96
C SER A 82 -26.96 -13.85 -21.94
N LEU A 83 -27.59 -13.80 -20.76
CA LEU A 83 -28.97 -13.32 -20.59
C LEU A 83 -29.10 -11.87 -21.05
N ILE A 84 -28.22 -10.98 -20.58
CA ILE A 84 -28.26 -9.54 -20.89
C ILE A 84 -28.05 -9.30 -22.40
N GLN A 85 -27.12 -10.04 -23.02
CA GLN A 85 -26.79 -9.88 -24.44
C GLN A 85 -27.88 -10.42 -25.36
N ARG A 86 -28.45 -11.60 -25.05
CA ARG A 86 -29.46 -12.25 -25.90
C ARG A 86 -30.84 -11.63 -25.71
N TYR A 87 -31.16 -11.15 -24.51
CA TYR A 87 -32.49 -10.64 -24.17
C TYR A 87 -32.38 -9.26 -23.48
N PRO A 88 -32.03 -8.19 -24.22
CA PRO A 88 -31.79 -6.87 -23.65
C PRO A 88 -33.03 -6.23 -23.00
N GLN A 89 -34.23 -6.65 -23.39
CA GLN A 89 -35.52 -6.20 -22.84
C GLN A 89 -36.11 -7.18 -21.80
N SER A 90 -35.33 -8.19 -21.37
CA SER A 90 -35.81 -9.16 -20.37
C SER A 90 -36.11 -8.49 -19.04
N ARG A 91 -37.20 -8.90 -18.39
CA ARG A 91 -37.51 -8.51 -17.01
C ARG A 91 -36.47 -8.97 -15.99
N TRP A 92 -35.66 -9.98 -16.33
CA TRP A 92 -34.63 -10.56 -15.46
C TRP A 92 -33.29 -9.85 -15.56
N ARG A 93 -33.13 -8.94 -16.53
CA ARG A 93 -31.90 -8.18 -16.75
C ARG A 93 -31.40 -7.44 -15.50
N PRO A 94 -32.23 -6.69 -14.74
CA PRO A 94 -31.74 -5.99 -13.54
C PRO A 94 -31.18 -6.96 -12.49
N ALA A 95 -31.77 -8.15 -12.35
CA ALA A 95 -31.27 -9.17 -11.44
C ALA A 95 -29.92 -9.73 -11.91
N ALA A 96 -29.79 -10.04 -13.20
CA ALA A 96 -28.53 -10.50 -13.79
C ALA A 96 -27.40 -9.46 -13.62
N GLU A 97 -27.69 -8.18 -13.87
CA GLU A 97 -26.74 -7.08 -13.66
C GLU A 97 -26.33 -6.96 -12.18
N ALA A 98 -27.27 -7.08 -11.25
CA ALA A 98 -26.98 -7.07 -9.81
C ALA A 98 -26.08 -8.25 -9.40
N PHE A 99 -26.34 -9.46 -9.90
CA PHE A 99 -25.48 -10.61 -9.63
C PHE A 99 -24.06 -10.43 -10.17
N ILE A 100 -23.89 -9.86 -11.38
CA ILE A 100 -22.57 -9.56 -11.92
C ILE A 100 -21.83 -8.58 -11.00
N ARG A 101 -22.49 -7.49 -10.58
CA ARG A 101 -21.87 -6.52 -9.65
C ARG A 101 -21.44 -7.17 -8.34
N LEU A 102 -22.30 -8.01 -7.74
CA LEU A 102 -21.98 -8.71 -6.49
C LEU A 102 -20.82 -9.71 -6.65
N ILE A 103 -20.72 -10.37 -7.81
CA ILE A 103 -19.57 -11.23 -8.13
C ILE A 103 -18.28 -10.40 -8.17
N ASP A 104 -18.31 -9.29 -8.92
CA ASP A 104 -17.15 -8.41 -9.10
C ASP A 104 -16.72 -7.78 -7.76
N GLU A 105 -17.67 -7.30 -6.95
CA GLU A 105 -17.43 -6.76 -5.60
C GLU A 105 -16.82 -7.81 -4.67
N ARG A 106 -17.37 -9.03 -4.65
CA ARG A 106 -16.84 -10.12 -3.84
C ARG A 106 -15.39 -10.43 -4.20
N ASP A 107 -15.05 -10.44 -5.48
CA ASP A 107 -13.70 -10.74 -5.93
C ASP A 107 -12.72 -9.59 -5.63
N ALA A 108 -13.16 -8.34 -5.75
CA ALA A 108 -12.41 -7.19 -5.26
C ALA A 108 -12.14 -7.28 -3.75
N PHE A 109 -13.14 -7.63 -2.93
CA PHE A 109 -12.96 -7.82 -1.48
C PHE A 109 -12.03 -8.99 -1.14
N ARG A 110 -12.02 -10.05 -1.95
CA ARG A 110 -11.07 -11.16 -1.76
C ARG A 110 -9.66 -10.73 -2.04
N GLU A 111 -9.43 -9.98 -3.12
CA GLU A 111 -8.11 -9.48 -3.49
C GLU A 111 -7.60 -8.48 -2.46
N MET A 112 -8.43 -7.51 -2.05
CA MET A 112 -8.08 -6.57 -0.98
C MET A 112 -7.66 -7.30 0.31
N ARG A 113 -8.42 -8.32 0.73
CA ARG A 113 -8.04 -9.14 1.89
C ARG A 113 -6.74 -9.91 1.72
N ARG A 114 -6.39 -10.36 0.51
CA ARG A 114 -5.08 -10.98 0.27
C ARG A 114 -3.97 -9.96 0.43
N GLN A 115 -4.14 -8.76 -0.13
CA GLN A 115 -3.16 -7.68 -0.04
C GLN A 115 -2.95 -7.23 1.40
N ASP A 116 -4.03 -7.05 2.18
CA ASP A 116 -3.96 -6.72 3.60
C ASP A 116 -3.18 -7.77 4.39
N ARG A 117 -3.42 -9.06 4.14
CA ARG A 117 -2.66 -10.14 4.78
C ARG A 117 -1.18 -10.07 4.45
N LEU A 118 -0.83 -9.85 3.18
CA LEU A 118 0.56 -9.70 2.76
C LEU A 118 1.23 -8.49 3.43
N LEU A 119 0.52 -7.37 3.58
CA LEU A 119 1.04 -6.17 4.27
C LEU A 119 1.25 -6.43 5.76
N VAL A 120 0.29 -7.09 6.42
CA VAL A 120 0.41 -7.47 7.84
C VAL A 120 1.61 -8.41 8.05
N ASP A 121 1.78 -9.41 7.19
CA ASP A 121 2.90 -10.36 7.29
C ASP A 121 4.24 -9.67 7.05
N LYS A 122 4.35 -8.80 6.04
CA LYS A 122 5.55 -7.98 5.81
C LYS A 122 5.89 -7.13 7.04
N THR A 123 4.92 -6.39 7.55
CA THR A 123 5.10 -5.53 8.73
C THR A 123 5.54 -6.33 9.96
N ARG A 124 4.99 -7.53 10.14
CA ARG A 124 5.42 -8.45 11.22
C ARG A 124 6.87 -8.89 11.04
N THR A 125 7.27 -9.29 9.83
CA THR A 125 8.66 -9.71 9.57
C THR A 125 9.66 -8.58 9.76
N GLU A 126 9.33 -7.37 9.30
CA GLU A 126 10.17 -6.18 9.50
C GLU A 126 10.30 -5.82 10.98
N ARG A 127 9.20 -5.87 11.73
CA ARG A 127 9.21 -5.66 13.18
C ARG A 127 10.12 -6.66 13.89
N LEU A 128 10.06 -7.94 13.52
CA LEU A 128 10.92 -8.97 14.11
C LEU A 128 12.40 -8.71 13.82
N ARG A 129 12.76 -8.32 12.59
CA ARG A 129 14.13 -7.94 12.23
C ARG A 129 14.61 -6.74 13.03
N ALA A 130 13.81 -5.68 13.11
CA ALA A 130 14.14 -4.49 13.87
C ALA A 130 14.35 -4.79 15.37
N LEU A 131 13.57 -5.69 15.95
CA LEU A 131 13.76 -6.14 17.34
C LEU A 131 15.07 -6.91 17.50
N GLN A 132 15.41 -7.79 16.56
CA GLN A 132 16.69 -8.52 16.59
C GLN A 132 17.88 -7.58 16.48
N GLU A 133 17.85 -6.63 15.54
CA GLU A 133 18.89 -5.61 15.39
C GLU A 133 19.01 -4.74 16.65
N ASN A 134 17.89 -4.37 17.27
CA ASN A 134 17.90 -3.60 18.50
C ASN A 134 18.58 -4.36 19.65
N GLU A 135 18.33 -5.66 19.78
CA GLU A 135 18.98 -6.51 20.78
C GLU A 135 20.48 -6.69 20.50
N LEU A 136 20.88 -6.80 19.24
CA LEU A 136 22.29 -6.85 18.86
C LEU A 136 23.00 -5.52 19.19
N LEU A 137 22.39 -4.39 18.84
CA LEU A 137 22.93 -3.06 19.15
C LEU A 137 23.03 -2.83 20.66
N LYS A 138 22.03 -3.25 21.45
CA LYS A 138 22.10 -3.18 22.92
C LYS A 138 23.28 -3.97 23.48
N LYS A 139 23.54 -5.17 22.96
CA LYS A 139 24.70 -5.98 23.36
C LYS A 139 26.01 -5.27 23.02
N ALA A 140 26.14 -4.77 21.78
CA ALA A 140 27.33 -4.04 21.34
C ALA A 140 27.58 -2.78 22.18
N VAL A 141 26.53 -2.03 22.53
CA VAL A 141 26.65 -0.84 23.40
C VAL A 141 27.16 -1.23 24.79
N ARG A 142 26.65 -2.32 25.38
CA ARG A 142 27.12 -2.80 26.70
C ARG A 142 28.59 -3.18 26.65
N GLU A 143 28.99 -3.98 25.66
CA GLU A 143 30.37 -4.41 25.46
C GLU A 143 31.31 -3.22 25.27
N LEU A 144 30.94 -2.25 24.41
CA LEU A 144 31.74 -1.03 24.22
C LEU A 144 31.82 -0.20 25.50
N THR A 145 30.75 -0.14 26.28
CA THR A 145 30.74 0.59 27.56
C THR A 145 31.67 -0.07 28.57
N GLU A 146 31.64 -1.40 28.69
CA GLU A 146 32.52 -2.19 29.56
C GLU A 146 33.99 -2.02 29.14
N ASN A 147 34.28 -2.09 27.84
CA ASN A 147 35.63 -1.88 27.31
C ASN A 147 36.13 -0.46 27.63
N LEU A 148 35.34 0.57 27.35
CA LEU A 148 35.69 1.96 27.68
C LEU A 148 35.91 2.16 29.18
N GLN A 149 35.10 1.54 30.03
CA GLN A 149 35.30 1.59 31.48
C GLN A 149 36.61 0.90 31.90
N SER A 150 36.94 -0.23 31.29
CA SER A 150 38.20 -0.93 31.57
C SER A 150 39.43 -0.14 31.11
N GLU A 151 39.39 0.46 29.93
CA GLU A 151 40.47 1.27 29.38
C GLU A 151 40.66 2.55 30.19
N THR A 152 39.58 3.22 30.58
CA THR A 152 39.66 4.41 31.43
C THR A 152 40.24 4.10 32.80
N ALA A 153 39.89 2.95 33.40
CA ALA A 153 40.48 2.49 34.65
C ALA A 153 41.98 2.16 34.50
N ALA A 154 42.37 1.49 33.41
CA ALA A 154 43.77 1.18 33.11
C ALA A 154 44.60 2.46 32.93
N LEU A 155 44.12 3.42 32.13
CA LEU A 155 44.79 4.71 31.94
C LEU A 155 44.90 5.50 33.24
N ALA A 156 43.88 5.48 34.10
CA ALA A 156 43.93 6.14 35.40
C ALA A 156 45.02 5.51 36.30
N GLN A 157 45.12 4.18 36.31
CA GLN A 157 46.15 3.46 37.06
C GLN A 157 47.56 3.77 36.54
N GLU A 158 47.76 3.76 35.22
CA GLU A 158 49.03 4.12 34.59
C GLU A 158 49.43 5.56 34.92
N ASN A 159 48.48 6.49 34.91
CA ASN A 159 48.71 7.89 35.26
C ASN A 159 49.17 8.04 36.73
N GLU A 160 48.51 7.33 37.66
CA GLU A 160 48.93 7.31 39.06
C GLU A 160 50.28 6.62 39.27
N GLN A 161 50.63 5.63 38.46
CA GLN A 161 51.97 5.04 38.47
C GLN A 161 53.02 6.05 37.98
N MET A 162 52.78 6.71 36.84
CA MET A 162 53.69 7.73 36.31
C MET A 162 53.89 8.89 37.28
N LYS A 163 52.84 9.35 37.97
CA LYS A 163 52.96 10.38 39.03
C LYS A 163 53.91 9.94 40.16
N ARG A 164 53.78 8.69 40.62
CA ARG A 164 54.66 8.12 41.66
C ARG A 164 56.10 8.01 41.18
N ASP A 165 56.31 7.59 39.94
CA ASP A 165 57.66 7.48 39.38
C ASP A 165 58.32 8.85 39.18
N ILE A 166 57.57 9.86 38.74
CA ILE A 166 58.04 11.26 38.70
C ILE A 166 58.46 11.75 40.09
N GLN A 167 57.67 11.46 41.12
CA GLN A 167 58.01 11.84 42.50
C GLN A 167 59.29 11.16 42.99
N ARG A 168 59.47 9.87 42.68
CA ARG A 168 60.70 9.13 43.01
C ARG A 168 61.92 9.71 42.30
N LEU A 169 61.81 9.99 41.00
CA LEU A 169 62.89 10.60 40.23
C LEU A 169 63.28 11.97 40.80
N LYS A 170 62.30 12.80 41.19
CA LYS A 170 62.57 14.08 41.86
C LYS A 170 63.30 13.91 43.20
N ALA A 171 62.95 12.90 43.98
CA ALA A 171 63.64 12.62 45.24
C ALA A 171 65.11 12.21 45.00
N LEU A 172 65.35 11.32 44.03
CA LEU A 172 66.71 10.89 43.66
C LEU A 172 67.55 12.06 43.12
N GLU A 173 66.95 12.94 42.32
CA GLU A 173 67.61 14.15 41.82
C GLU A 173 68.08 15.05 42.98
N ILE A 174 67.23 15.25 44.00
CA ILE A 174 67.59 16.03 45.20
C ILE A 174 68.76 15.38 45.95
N GLU A 175 68.78 14.05 46.06
CA GLU A 175 69.88 13.32 46.71
C GLU A 175 71.19 13.44 45.95
N LEU A 176 71.16 13.33 44.61
CA LEU A 176 72.33 13.55 43.76
C LEU A 176 72.88 14.98 43.93
N GLN A 177 72.01 15.99 43.86
CA GLN A 177 72.42 17.38 44.06
C GLN A 177 73.02 17.63 45.46
N LYS A 178 72.49 16.98 46.50
CA LYS A 178 73.08 17.05 47.85
C LYS A 178 74.47 16.43 47.90
N ARG A 179 74.67 15.26 47.27
CA ARG A 179 75.99 14.61 47.20
C ARG A 179 76.99 15.45 46.41
N GLU A 180 76.60 16.02 45.28
CA GLU A 180 77.46 16.91 44.50
C GLU A 180 77.89 18.14 45.28
N ARG A 181 76.99 18.74 46.06
CA ARG A 181 77.32 19.88 46.95
C ARG A 181 78.26 19.51 48.08
N MET A 182 78.23 18.27 48.58
CA MET A 182 79.15 17.81 49.62
C MET A 182 80.55 17.47 49.08
N LEU A 183 80.67 17.22 47.77
CA LEU A 183 81.92 16.88 47.10
C LEU A 183 82.64 18.08 46.46
N ARG A 184 82.03 19.27 46.50
CA ARG A 184 82.62 20.54 46.04
C ARG A 184 82.96 21.42 47.23
#